data_AF-A0A4R9PYW2-F1
#
_entry.id   AF-A0A4R9PYW2-F1
#
_cell.length_a   1.000
_cell.length_b   1.000
_cell.length_c   1.000
_cell.angle_alpha   90.00
_cell.angle_beta   90.00
_cell.angle_gamma   90.00
#
_symmetry.space_group_name_H-M   'P 1'
#
loop_
_entity.id
_entity.type
_entity.pdbx_description
1 polymer ?
#
loop_
_entity_poly.entity_id
_entity_poly.type
_entity_poly.pdbx_seq_one_letter_code
_entity_poly.pdbx_strand_id
1 'polypeptide(L)'
;MRTPIDGRHRQMLIDGQWRDAVSGRTFETRNPATGAVIGTVPQSGANDIDLAVAAARRAFEGPWSRFKHYERQLLLRRIADVMERHWEH
;
A
#
# COMPACT_ATOMS: atom_id res chain seq x y z
N MET A 1 10.60 -6.31 16.57
CA MET A 1 10.01 -7.13 15.50
C MET A 1 8.49 -6.95 15.54
N ARG A 2 7.91 -6.24 14.56
CA ARG A 2 6.47 -5.96 14.50
C ARG A 2 5.90 -6.96 13.49
N THR A 3 5.24 -8.02 13.96
CA THR A 3 4.74 -9.07 13.08
C THR A 3 3.77 -8.47 12.05
N PRO A 4 4.01 -8.63 10.73
CA PRO A 4 3.15 -8.05 9.69
C PRO A 4 1.73 -8.64 9.65
N ILE A 5 1.46 -9.62 10.51
CA ILE A 5 0.23 -10.37 10.59
C ILE A 5 -0.09 -10.51 12.08
N ASP A 6 -0.67 -9.45 12.65
CA ASP A 6 -0.88 -9.27 14.10
C ASP A 6 -2.36 -9.07 14.48
N GLY A 7 -3.29 -9.43 13.57
CA GLY A 7 -4.73 -9.30 13.79
C GLY A 7 -5.26 -7.86 13.68
N ARG A 8 -4.41 -6.86 13.47
CA ARG A 8 -4.82 -5.45 13.40
C ARG A 8 -5.48 -5.11 12.07
N HIS A 9 -6.27 -4.03 12.11
CA HIS A 9 -6.73 -3.35 10.91
C HIS A 9 -5.54 -2.77 10.13
N ARG A 10 -5.54 -2.96 8.81
CA ARG A 10 -4.61 -2.37 7.86
C ARG A 10 -5.38 -1.38 6.98
N GLN A 11 -4.69 -0.36 6.49
CA GLN A 11 -5.27 0.66 5.62
C GLN A 11 -4.74 0.55 4.20
N MET A 12 -5.42 1.15 3.23
CA MET A 12 -4.94 1.30 1.86
C MET A 12 -4.05 2.54 1.77
N LEU A 13 -3.03 2.51 0.92
CA LEU A 13 -2.23 3.69 0.59
C LEU A 13 -2.71 4.27 -0.74
N ILE A 14 -3.34 5.44 -0.71
CA ILE A 14 -3.82 6.17 -1.90
C ILE A 14 -3.36 7.62 -1.79
N ASP A 15 -2.74 8.15 -2.84
CA ASP A 15 -2.22 9.53 -2.89
C ASP A 15 -1.24 9.88 -1.74
N GLY A 16 -0.41 8.90 -1.37
CA GLY A 16 0.55 9.06 -0.27
C GLY A 16 -0.08 9.03 1.14
N GLN A 17 -1.38 8.73 1.26
CA GLN A 17 -2.10 8.71 2.53
C GLN A 17 -2.66 7.32 2.84
N TRP A 18 -2.50 6.90 4.09
CA TRP A 18 -3.16 5.71 4.63
C TRP A 18 -4.63 6.03 4.92
N ARG A 19 -5.54 5.23 4.37
CA ARG A 19 -6.99 5.46 4.51
C ARG A 19 -7.81 4.18 4.45
N ASP A 20 -9.00 4.26 5.00
CA ASP A 20 -10.03 3.23 4.88
C ASP A 20 -10.78 3.38 3.55
N ALA A 21 -11.60 2.37 3.21
CA ALA A 21 -12.44 2.42 2.02
C ALA A 21 -13.46 3.56 2.15
N VAL A 22 -13.76 4.24 1.05
CA VAL A 22 -14.79 5.29 1.00
C VAL A 22 -16.15 4.77 1.50
N SER A 23 -16.44 3.50 1.25
CA SER A 23 -17.67 2.85 1.73
C SER A 23 -17.67 2.48 3.21
N GLY A 24 -16.52 2.59 3.90
CA GLY A 24 -16.31 2.10 5.26
C GLY A 24 -16.29 0.58 5.41
N ARG A 25 -16.51 -0.18 4.32
CA ARG A 25 -16.53 -1.64 4.35
C ARG A 25 -15.12 -2.21 4.54
N THR A 26 -15.06 -3.33 5.24
CA THR A 26 -13.84 -4.10 5.49
C THR A 26 -14.12 -5.60 5.31
N PHE A 27 -13.08 -6.38 5.08
CA PHE A 27 -13.15 -7.84 5.14
C PHE A 27 -11.99 -8.42 5.94
N GLU A 28 -12.18 -9.64 6.44
CA GLU A 28 -11.17 -10.37 7.20
C GLU A 28 -10.20 -11.09 6.27
N THR A 29 -8.92 -11.00 6.60
CA THR A 29 -7.89 -11.89 6.05
C THR A 29 -7.69 -13.04 7.02
N ARG A 30 -7.63 -14.28 6.51
CA ARG A 30 -7.53 -15.50 7.32
C ARG A 30 -6.24 -16.27 7.03
N ASN A 31 -5.71 -16.92 8.06
CA ASN A 31 -4.58 -17.82 7.93
C ASN A 31 -5.00 -19.04 7.09
N PRO A 32 -4.32 -19.36 5.97
CA PRO A 32 -4.72 -20.47 5.10
C PRO A 32 -4.54 -21.85 5.75
N ALA A 33 -3.67 -22.00 6.75
CA ALA A 33 -3.43 -23.26 7.44
C ALA A 33 -4.43 -23.54 8.56
N THR A 34 -4.98 -22.50 9.21
CA THR A 34 -5.80 -22.66 10.42
C THR A 34 -7.19 -22.02 10.33
N GLY A 35 -7.45 -21.18 9.34
CA GLY A 35 -8.68 -20.40 9.21
C GLY A 35 -8.81 -19.24 10.21
N ALA A 36 -7.86 -19.08 11.13
CA ALA A 36 -7.87 -18.00 12.13
C ALA A 36 -7.81 -16.62 11.45
N VAL A 37 -8.51 -15.63 11.99
CA VAL A 37 -8.44 -14.25 11.50
C VAL A 37 -7.08 -13.67 11.84
N ILE A 38 -6.44 -13.08 10.83
CA ILE A 38 -5.09 -12.54 10.94
C ILE A 38 -4.99 -11.03 10.66
N GLY A 39 -6.11 -10.40 10.35
CA GLY A 39 -6.25 -8.96 10.21
C GLY A 39 -7.55 -8.60 9.49
N THR A 40 -7.86 -7.32 9.46
CA THR A 40 -8.93 -6.76 8.63
C THR A 40 -8.35 -5.74 7.67
N VAL A 41 -8.87 -5.70 6.44
CA VAL A 41 -8.45 -4.78 5.39
C VAL A 41 -9.67 -4.09 4.79
N PRO A 42 -9.52 -2.91 4.18
CA PRO A 42 -10.65 -2.22 3.58
C PRO A 42 -11.12 -2.97 2.33
N GLN A 43 -12.42 -3.04 2.14
CA GLN A 43 -13.02 -3.59 0.93
C GLN A 43 -13.18 -2.45 -0.09
N SER A 44 -12.15 -2.23 -0.91
CA SER A 44 -12.16 -1.17 -1.92
C SER A 44 -13.30 -1.35 -2.93
N GLY A 45 -13.89 -0.23 -3.33
CA GLY A 45 -14.90 -0.15 -4.39
C GLY A 45 -14.50 0.81 -5.50
N ALA A 46 -15.42 1.04 -6.44
CA ALA A 46 -15.18 1.93 -7.59
C ALA A 46 -14.67 3.32 -7.18
N ASN A 47 -15.27 3.94 -6.15
CA ASN A 47 -14.84 5.26 -5.68
C ASN A 47 -13.38 5.27 -5.17
N ASP A 48 -12.92 4.21 -4.53
CA ASP A 48 -11.52 4.09 -4.08
C ASP A 48 -10.57 3.99 -5.29
N ILE A 49 -11.00 3.24 -6.32
CA ILE A 49 -10.26 3.12 -7.58
C ILE A 49 -10.19 4.46 -8.31
N ASP A 50 -11.30 5.20 -8.39
CA ASP A 50 -11.31 6.53 -9.02
C ASP A 50 -10.34 7.49 -8.34
N LEU A 51 -10.29 7.49 -7.01
CA LEU A 51 -9.31 8.26 -6.23
C LEU A 51 -7.87 7.83 -6.54
N ALA A 52 -7.61 6.53 -6.61
CA ALA A 52 -6.28 5.99 -6.90
C ALA A 52 -5.82 6.33 -8.33
N VAL A 53 -6.71 6.19 -9.32
CA VAL A 53 -6.43 6.52 -10.73
C VAL A 53 -6.20 8.02 -10.88
N ALA A 54 -7.03 8.85 -10.27
CA ALA A 54 -6.85 10.30 -10.31
C ALA A 54 -5.51 10.72 -9.67
N ALA A 55 -5.13 10.13 -8.54
CA ALA A 55 -3.84 10.38 -7.90
C ALA A 55 -2.65 9.95 -8.78
N ALA A 56 -2.71 8.73 -9.35
CA ALA A 56 -1.70 8.24 -10.27
C ALA A 56 -1.56 9.12 -11.51
N ARG A 57 -2.68 9.62 -12.05
CA ARG A 57 -2.67 10.55 -13.19
C ARG A 57 -2.02 11.89 -12.83
N ARG A 58 -2.36 12.47 -11.67
CA ARG A 58 -1.71 13.70 -11.19
C ARG A 58 -0.21 13.51 -10.98
N ALA A 59 0.21 12.38 -10.43
CA ALA A 59 1.63 12.08 -10.28
C ALA A 59 2.33 11.99 -11.64
N PHE A 60 1.72 11.29 -12.61
CA PHE A 60 2.24 11.16 -13.97
C PHE A 60 2.33 12.50 -14.70
N GLU A 61 1.29 13.32 -14.68
CA GLU A 61 1.32 14.67 -15.28
C GLU A 61 2.19 15.67 -14.49
N GLY A 62 2.49 15.32 -13.23
CA GLY A 62 3.33 16.06 -12.31
C GLY A 62 4.82 15.69 -12.39
N PRO A 63 5.57 15.84 -11.28
CA PRO A 63 7.02 15.69 -11.27
C PRO A 63 7.53 14.31 -11.72
N TRP A 64 6.74 13.24 -11.50
CA TRP A 64 7.20 11.87 -11.74
C TRP A 64 7.59 11.63 -13.20
N SER A 65 6.82 12.13 -14.18
CA SER A 65 7.17 11.99 -15.60
C SER A 65 8.41 12.79 -16.01
N ARG A 66 8.77 13.81 -15.22
CA ARG A 66 9.91 14.70 -15.48
C ARG A 66 11.21 14.20 -14.84
N PHE A 67 11.13 13.18 -13.98
CA PHE A 67 12.31 12.60 -13.36
C PHE A 67 13.22 11.95 -14.42
N LYS A 68 14.50 12.26 -14.33
CA LYS A 68 15.54 11.59 -15.11
C LYS A 68 15.63 10.13 -14.66
N HIS A 69 16.16 9.29 -15.56
CA HIS A 69 16.37 7.87 -15.30
C HIS A 69 17.13 7.61 -13.98
N TYR A 70 18.20 8.38 -13.71
CA TYR A 70 18.99 8.20 -12.48
C TYR A 70 18.21 8.57 -11.21
N GLU A 71 17.32 9.56 -11.25
CA GLU A 71 16.54 9.99 -10.08
C GLU A 71 15.57 8.88 -9.65
N ARG A 72 14.91 8.25 -10.65
CA ARG A 72 14.08 7.07 -10.43
C ARG A 72 14.90 5.88 -9.91
N GLN A 73 16.10 5.65 -10.45
CA GLN A 73 16.99 4.60 -9.96
C GLN A 73 17.36 4.81 -8.48
N LEU A 74 17.70 6.04 -8.07
CA LEU A 74 18.05 6.34 -6.68
C LEU A 74 16.88 6.06 -5.74
N LEU A 75 15.65 6.42 -6.14
CA LEU A 75 14.45 6.11 -5.37
C LEU A 75 14.21 4.61 -5.23
N LEU A 76 14.32 3.85 -6.33
CA LEU A 76 14.14 2.40 -6.31
C LEU A 76 15.20 1.71 -5.44
N ARG A 77 16.47 2.17 -5.49
CA ARG A 77 17.52 1.66 -4.60
C ARG A 77 17.22 1.94 -3.14
N ARG A 78 16.74 3.15 -2.82
CA ARG A 78 16.32 3.47 -1.44
C ARG A 78 15.17 2.59 -0.97
N ILE A 79 14.22 2.25 -1.85
CA ILE A 79 13.15 1.31 -1.52
C ILE A 79 13.74 -0.07 -1.22
N ALA A 80 14.67 -0.55 -2.04
CA ALA A 80 15.37 -1.82 -1.81
C ALA A 80 16.12 -1.82 -0.47
N ASP A 81 16.90 -0.78 -0.17
CA ASP A 81 17.63 -0.65 1.09
C ASP A 81 16.68 -0.70 2.30
N VAL A 82 15.50 -0.08 2.21
CA VAL A 82 14.49 -0.13 3.27
C VAL A 82 13.90 -1.52 3.39
N MET A 83 13.59 -2.18 2.26
CA MET A 83 13.07 -3.55 2.27
C MET A 83 14.07 -4.53 2.88
N GLU A 84 15.35 -4.46 2.51
CA GLU A 84 16.42 -5.32 3.04
C GLU A 84 16.59 -5.15 4.56
N ARG A 85 16.51 -3.93 5.08
CA ARG A 85 16.57 -3.66 6.53
C ARG A 85 15.42 -4.27 7.32
N HIS A 86 14.25 -4.42 6.70
CA HIS A 86 13.06 -4.98 7.31
C HIS A 86 12.82 -6.44 6.94
N TRP A 87 13.68 -7.02 6.10
CA TRP A 87 13.66 -8.42 5.77
C TRP A 87 14.25 -9.21 6.94
N GLU A 88 13.39 -9.94 7.66
CA GLU A 88 13.81 -10.94 8.63
C GLU A 88 13.90 -12.29 7.89
N HIS A 89 15.02 -13.00 8.05
CA HIS A 89 15.21 -14.35 7.51
C HIS A 89 14.28 -15.38 8.14
#